data_AF-A0A7J7M8M7-F1
#
_entry.id   AF-A0A7J7M8M7-F1
#
_cell.length_a   1.000
_cell.length_b   1.000
_cell.length_c   1.000
_cell.angle_alpha   90.00
_cell.angle_beta   90.00
_cell.angle_gamma   90.00
#
_symmetry.space_group_name_H-M   'P 1'
#
loop_
_entity.id
_entity.type
_entity.pdbx_description
1 polymer ?
#
loop_
_entity_poly.entity_id
_entity_poly.type
_entity_poly.pdbx_seq_one_letter_code
_entity_poly.pdbx_strand_id
1 'polypeptide(L)'
;MTDSFKDKLGQDGFGGVFRGKLLDGQLVAVKVMRESKGDGTDGEDFMNEVASISSSHVNVVNLLGFCFDGSKRALIYEFMSNGSLEKFILRV
;
A
#
# COMPACT_ATOMS: atom_id res chain seq x y z
N MET A 1 -6.92 6.92 9.30
CA MET A 1 -5.77 7.55 9.99
C MET A 1 -4.64 6.55 10.16
N THR A 2 -3.39 6.99 9.96
CA THR A 2 -2.16 6.19 10.12
C THR A 2 -1.35 6.56 11.37
N ASP A 3 -1.91 7.39 12.26
CA ASP A 3 -1.21 7.96 13.43
C ASP A 3 0.20 8.50 13.06
N SER A 4 0.24 9.40 12.06
CA SER A 4 1.48 9.96 11.52
C SER A 4 2.49 8.92 11.02
N PHE A 5 2.00 7.82 10.44
CA PHE A 5 2.80 6.75 9.82
C PHE A 5 3.79 6.07 10.78
N LYS A 6 3.45 5.98 12.07
CA LYS A 6 4.33 5.37 13.10
C LYS A 6 4.48 3.85 12.97
N ASP A 7 3.42 3.16 12.56
CA ASP A 7 3.38 1.69 12.50
C ASP A 7 3.72 1.22 11.08
N LYS A 8 5.00 0.94 10.84
CA LYS A 8 5.52 0.52 9.54
C LYS A 8 5.48 -1.00 9.41
N LEU A 9 4.79 -1.48 8.38
CA LEU A 9 4.59 -2.90 8.07
C LEU A 9 5.65 -3.44 7.11
N GLY A 10 6.19 -2.59 6.23
CA GLY A 10 7.17 -2.99 5.22
C GLY A 10 7.73 -1.81 4.42
N GLN A 11 8.72 -2.09 3.59
CA GLN A 11 9.30 -1.14 2.64
C GLN A 11 9.86 -1.88 1.43
N ASP A 12 9.70 -1.28 0.25
CA ASP A 12 10.34 -1.71 -0.98
C ASP A 12 10.98 -0.51 -1.72
N GLY A 13 11.40 -0.71 -2.97
CA GLY A 13 11.97 0.35 -3.81
C GLY A 13 10.97 1.46 -4.18
N PHE A 14 9.67 1.18 -4.09
CA PHE A 14 8.58 2.05 -4.51
C PHE A 14 7.97 2.84 -3.36
N GLY A 15 8.14 2.39 -2.11
CA GLY A 15 7.62 3.12 -0.96
C GLY A 15 7.60 2.37 0.36
N GLY A 16 6.91 2.97 1.34
CA GLY A 16 6.69 2.40 2.65
C GLY A 16 5.25 1.94 2.83
N VAL A 17 5.05 0.81 3.49
CA VAL A 17 3.72 0.29 3.85
C VAL A 17 3.50 0.50 5.34
N PHE A 18 2.37 1.10 5.70
CA PHE A 18 2.04 1.48 7.07
C PHE A 18 0.67 0.96 7.47
N ARG A 19 0.48 0.69 8.76
CA ARG A 19 -0.83 0.35 9.28
C ARG A 19 -1.71 1.61 9.38
N GLY A 20 -2.97 1.46 9.02
CA GLY A 20 -3.98 2.48 9.17
C GLY A 20 -5.31 1.92 9.69
N LYS A 21 -6.22 2.84 9.99
CA LYS A 21 -7.61 2.54 10.37
C LYS A 21 -8.57 3.48 9.66
N LEU A 22 -9.59 2.94 8.99
CA LEU A 22 -10.68 3.72 8.38
C LEU A 22 -11.65 4.24 9.45
N LEU A 23 -12.58 5.12 9.06
CA LEU A 23 -13.54 5.76 9.98
C LEU A 23 -14.50 4.75 10.61
N ASP A 24 -14.87 3.71 9.87
CA ASP A 24 -15.68 2.58 10.34
C ASP A 24 -14.91 1.62 11.27
N GLY A 25 -13.60 1.83 11.41
CA GLY A 25 -12.72 1.05 12.24
C GLY A 25 -12.01 -0.12 11.54
N GLN A 26 -12.24 -0.33 10.24
CA GLN A 26 -11.52 -1.34 9.46
C GLN A 26 -10.01 -1.04 9.46
N LEU A 27 -9.20 -2.05 9.75
CA LEU A 27 -7.74 -1.96 9.63
C LEU A 27 -7.34 -2.07 8.17
N VAL A 28 -6.38 -1.23 7.77
CA VAL A 28 -5.88 -1.16 6.38
C VAL A 28 -4.36 -1.10 6.35
N ALA A 29 -3.79 -1.50 5.21
CA ALA A 29 -2.40 -1.26 4.88
C ALA A 29 -2.32 -0.09 3.88
N VAL A 30 -1.56 0.95 4.21
CA VAL A 30 -1.38 2.15 3.39
C VAL A 30 0.01 2.12 2.79
N LYS A 31 0.11 1.83 1.49
CA LYS A 31 1.37 1.92 0.73
C LYS A 31 1.53 3.34 0.23
N VAL A 32 2.47 4.09 0.83
CA VAL A 32 2.83 5.44 0.41
C VAL A 32 3.94 5.32 -0.61
N MET A 33 3.68 5.78 -1.83
CA MET A 33 4.67 5.79 -2.90
C MET A 33 5.70 6.90 -2.65
N ARG A 34 6.94 6.70 -3.08
CA ARG A 34 7.96 7.75 -3.08
C ARG A 34 7.48 8.96 -3.90
N GLU A 35 7.78 10.16 -3.41
CA GLU A 35 7.46 11.39 -4.14
C GLU A 35 8.17 11.41 -5.49
N SER A 36 7.40 11.70 -6.53
CA SER A 36 7.90 11.75 -7.90
C SER A 36 8.94 12.86 -8.04
N LYS A 37 10.07 12.57 -8.68
CA LYS A 37 11.11 13.60 -8.97
C LYS A 37 10.73 14.55 -10.09
N GLY A 38 9.54 14.40 -10.67
CA GLY A 38 9.00 15.29 -11.70
C GLY A 38 9.41 14.93 -13.13
N ASP A 39 9.96 13.73 -13.37
CA ASP A 39 10.36 13.30 -14.72
C ASP A 39 9.24 12.71 -15.58
N GLY A 40 8.03 12.55 -15.01
CA GLY A 40 6.84 12.07 -15.71
C GLY A 40 6.62 10.55 -15.70
N THR A 41 7.61 9.74 -15.29
CA THR A 41 7.49 8.26 -15.32
C THR A 41 6.82 7.68 -14.08
N ASP A 42 6.93 8.33 -12.92
CA ASP A 42 6.37 7.83 -11.65
C ASP A 42 4.83 7.68 -11.67
N GLY A 43 4.14 8.43 -12.54
CA GLY A 43 2.68 8.39 -12.71
C GLY A 43 2.21 7.09 -13.34
N GLU A 44 3.00 6.55 -14.27
CA GLU A 44 2.72 5.28 -14.91
C GLU A 44 2.80 4.12 -13.92
N ASP A 45 3.80 4.07 -13.05
CA ASP A 45 3.90 3.02 -12.02
C ASP A 45 2.70 2.99 -11.09
N PHE A 46 2.24 4.17 -10.66
CA PHE A 46 1.02 4.28 -9.86
C PHE A 46 -0.21 3.80 -10.62
N MET A 47 -0.39 4.25 -11.87
CA MET A 47 -1.53 3.84 -12.69
C MET A 47 -1.48 2.36 -13.07
N ASN A 48 -0.29 1.80 -13.28
CA ASN A 48 -0.09 0.38 -13.53
C ASN A 48 -0.47 -0.46 -12.31
N GLU A 49 -0.09 -0.04 -11.11
CA GLU A 49 -0.47 -0.75 -9.88
C GLU A 49 -1.99 -0.67 -9.64
N VAL A 50 -2.61 0.50 -9.88
CA VAL A 50 -4.08 0.65 -9.82
C VAL A 50 -4.79 -0.22 -10.87
N ALA A 51 -4.31 -0.22 -12.12
CA ALA A 51 -4.91 -0.98 -13.21
C ALA A 51 -4.77 -2.49 -12.99
N SER A 52 -3.60 -2.95 -12.53
CA SER A 52 -3.30 -4.37 -12.31
C SER A 52 -4.08 -5.00 -11.16
N ILE A 53 -4.57 -4.21 -10.19
CA ILE A 53 -5.22 -4.72 -8.97
C ILE A 53 -6.74 -4.53 -8.99
N SER A 54 -7.27 -4.00 -10.10
CA SER A 54 -8.71 -3.87 -10.32
C SER A 54 -9.48 -5.21 -10.33
N SER A 55 -8.80 -6.36 -10.36
CA SER A 55 -9.39 -7.69 -10.25
C SER A 55 -9.41 -8.18 -8.79
N SER A 56 -10.61 -8.28 -8.22
CA SER A 56 -10.79 -8.93 -6.91
C SER A 56 -10.67 -10.45 -7.06
N HIS A 57 -9.81 -11.07 -6.26
CA HIS A 57 -9.61 -12.52 -6.24
C HIS A 57 -9.23 -12.97 -4.83
N VAL A 58 -9.68 -14.15 -4.40
CA VAL A 58 -9.48 -14.66 -3.03
C VAL A 58 -8.01 -14.78 -2.59
N ASN A 59 -7.10 -14.94 -3.56
CA ASN A 59 -5.66 -15.07 -3.32
C ASN A 59 -4.86 -13.79 -3.62
N VAL A 60 -5.54 -12.66 -3.87
CA VAL A 60 -4.92 -11.36 -4.13
C VAL A 60 -5.46 -10.36 -3.11
N VAL A 61 -4.58 -9.56 -2.52
CA VAL A 61 -5.01 -8.54 -1.55
C VAL A 61 -5.90 -7.50 -2.24
N ASN A 62 -7.07 -7.22 -1.65
CA ASN A 62 -7.98 -6.25 -2.25
C ASN A 62 -7.45 -4.82 -2.05
N LEU A 63 -7.46 -4.05 -3.14
CA LEU A 63 -7.34 -2.60 -3.11
C LEU A 63 -8.69 -2.00 -2.74
N LEU A 64 -8.74 -1.29 -1.62
CA LEU A 64 -9.93 -0.61 -1.10
C LEU A 64 -10.07 0.81 -1.66
N GLY A 65 -8.96 1.41 -2.07
CA GLY A 65 -8.95 2.75 -2.64
C GLY A 65 -7.54 3.28 -2.82
N PHE A 66 -7.45 4.52 -3.27
CA PHE A 66 -6.18 5.20 -3.50
C PHE A 66 -6.27 6.68 -3.17
N CYS A 67 -5.12 7.30 -2.99
CA CYS A 67 -4.94 8.74 -2.91
C CYS A 67 -4.06 9.18 -4.07
N PHE A 68 -4.52 10.19 -4.82
CA PHE A 68 -3.77 10.84 -5.89
C PHE A 68 -3.95 12.35 -5.72
N ASP A 69 -3.04 12.97 -4.98
CA ASP A 69 -3.07 14.40 -4.65
C ASP A 69 -1.70 15.03 -4.95
N GLY A 70 -1.57 15.61 -6.13
CA GLY A 70 -0.31 16.18 -6.62
C GLY A 70 0.81 15.14 -6.68
N SER A 71 1.90 15.38 -5.92
CA SER A 71 3.02 14.44 -5.78
C SER A 71 2.77 13.33 -4.76
N LYS A 72 1.71 13.44 -3.94
CA LYS A 72 1.38 12.47 -2.90
C LYS A 72 0.51 11.38 -3.49
N ARG A 73 1.03 10.15 -3.45
CA ARG A 73 0.35 8.97 -3.98
C ARG A 73 0.35 7.87 -2.94
N ALA A 74 -0.81 7.27 -2.72
CA ALA A 74 -0.93 6.15 -1.81
C ALA A 74 -1.98 5.15 -2.28
N LEU A 75 -1.76 3.88 -1.94
CA LEU A 75 -2.71 2.79 -2.16
C LEU A 75 -3.17 2.27 -0.80
N ILE A 76 -4.46 1.97 -0.70
CA ILE A 76 -5.12 1.53 0.53
C ILE A 76 -5.60 0.11 0.31
N TYR A 77 -5.00 -0.83 1.01
CA TYR A 77 -5.29 -2.27 0.91
C TYR A 77 -5.96 -2.80 2.16
N GLU A 78 -6.64 -3.94 2.03
CA GLU A 78 -7.03 -4.74 3.18
C GLU A 78 -5.80 -5.12 4.02
N PHE A 79 -5.93 -5.05 5.34
CA PHE A 79 -4.85 -5.42 6.24
C PHE A 79 -4.76 -6.93 6.44
N MET A 80 -3.60 -7.51 6.09
CA MET A 80 -3.31 -8.93 6.32
C MET A 80 -2.74 -9.15 7.72
N SER A 81 -3.56 -9.67 8.65
CA SER A 81 -3.19 -9.85 10.06
C SER A 81 -2.03 -10.82 10.30
N ASN A 82 -1.86 -11.81 9.42
CA ASN A 82 -0.79 -12.81 9.52
C ASN A 82 0.55 -12.28 8.98
N GLY A 83 0.56 -11.10 8.36
CA GLY A 83 1.78 -10.51 7.80
C GLY A 83 2.32 -11.26 6.58
N SER A 84 3.58 -10.98 6.24
CA SER A 84 4.26 -11.55 5.06
C SER A 84 4.50 -13.05 5.20
N LEU A 85 4.31 -13.77 4.09
CA LEU A 85 4.67 -15.19 3.96
C LEU A 85 6.14 -15.46 4.27
N GLU A 86 7.02 -14.49 4.02
CA GLU A 86 8.45 -14.56 4.36
C GLU A 86 8.69 -14.99 5.80
N LYS A 87 7.87 -14.49 6.75
CA LYS A 87 7.98 -14.80 8.19
C LYS A 87 7.71 -16.27 8.52
N PHE A 88 6.98 -16.97 7.65
CA PHE A 88 6.61 -18.38 7.88
C PHE A 88 7.56 -19.34 7.18
N ILE A 89 8.21 -18.89 6.11
CA ILE A 89 9.12 -19.72 5.31
C ILE A 89 10.56 -19.57 5.79
N LEU A 90 10.99 -18.35 6.13
CA LEU A 90 12.31 -18.09 6.67
C LEU A 90 12.30 -18.33 8.18
N ARG A 91 12.79 -19.50 8.60
CA ARG A 91 13.19 -19.73 9.99
C ARG A 91 14.52 -19.03 10.22
N VAL A 92 14.47 -17.75 10.56
CA VAL A 92 15.61 -17.04 11.16
C VAL A 92 15.51 -17.14 12.67
#